data_AF-A0A3N7H742-F1
#
_entry.id   AF-A0A3N7H742-F1
#
_cell.length_a   1.000
_cell.length_b   1.000
_cell.length_c   1.000
_cell.angle_alpha   90.00
_cell.angle_beta   90.00
_cell.angle_gamma   90.00
#
_symmetry.space_group_name_H-M   'P 1'
#
loop_
_entity.id
_entity.type
_entity.pdbx_description
1 polymer ?
#
loop_
_entity_poly.entity_id
_entity_poly.type
_entity_poly.pdbx_seq_one_letter_code
_entity_poly.pdbx_strand_id
1 'polypeptide(L)'
;MEAEKLFLLFSLIILQLSSCTSQDSLKTNHTVKEGDLLISKGNNFALGFFCPGSSSNRYLGIWYHKIPEQTVVWVANRNDPIIGSSGFLFTNQYGNLVLYGNDDQKLPVWSKNVPVEENDICAAQLLDSGNLILVRKRTNCDILEFGTIKYQNKLWCGSPTGTIQSLVPLDFCL
;
A
#
# COMPACT_ATOMS: atom_id res chain seq x y z
N MET A 1 33.60 25.33 25.32
CA MET A 1 32.75 25.84 24.22
C MET A 1 32.50 24.78 23.14
N GLU A 2 33.47 23.92 22.80
CA GLU A 2 33.28 22.88 21.75
C GLU A 2 32.42 21.68 22.19
N ALA A 3 32.55 21.22 23.44
CA ALA A 3 31.78 20.08 23.94
C ALA A 3 30.27 20.36 24.01
N GLU A 4 29.87 21.58 24.37
CA GLU A 4 28.46 21.97 24.41
C GLU A 4 27.85 22.07 23.01
N LYS A 5 28.62 22.54 22.02
CA LYS A 5 28.20 22.52 20.61
C LYS A 5 28.01 21.11 20.08
N LEU A 6 28.92 20.19 20.41
CA LEU A 6 28.79 18.78 20.04
C LEU A 6 27.56 18.12 20.70
N PHE A 7 27.33 18.42 21.98
CA PHE A 7 26.16 17.92 22.70
C PHE A 7 24.85 18.42 22.07
N LEU A 8 24.77 19.72 21.76
CA LEU A 8 23.62 20.32 21.09
C LEU A 8 23.38 19.73 19.70
N LEU A 9 24.45 19.53 18.91
CA LEU A 9 24.38 18.91 17.58
C LEU A 9 23.87 17.47 17.67
N PHE A 10 24.36 16.70 18.65
CA PHE A 10 23.93 15.31 18.85
C PHE A 10 22.46 15.24 19.29
N SER A 11 22.02 16.12 20.20
CA SER A 11 20.60 16.21 20.58
C SER A 11 19.70 16.67 19.42
N LEU A 12 20.18 17.52 18.52
CA LEU A 12 19.44 17.94 17.32
C LEU A 12 19.29 16.78 16.32
N ILE A 13 20.34 15.97 16.14
CA ILE A 13 20.30 14.75 15.32
C ILE A 13 19.29 13.74 15.92
N ILE A 14 19.32 13.53 17.24
CA ILE A 14 18.39 12.62 17.93
C ILE A 14 16.94 13.10 17.82
N LEU A 15 16.67 14.42 17.86
CA LEU A 15 15.33 14.99 17.64
C LEU A 15 14.82 14.79 16.20
N GLN A 16 15.73 14.72 15.22
CA GLN A 16 15.40 14.45 13.82
C GLN A 16 15.19 12.97 13.53
N LEU A 17 15.61 12.07 14.42
CA LEU A 17 15.13 10.68 14.45
C LEU A 17 13.71 10.64 15.03
N SER A 18 12.78 11.32 14.36
CA SER A 18 11.35 11.10 14.58
C SER A 18 11.07 9.62 14.32
N SER A 19 10.56 8.93 15.34
CA SER A 19 10.25 7.51 15.23
C SER A 19 9.15 7.34 14.18
N CYS A 20 9.52 6.87 13.00
CA CYS A 20 8.56 6.37 12.02
C CYS A 20 8.01 5.05 12.58
N THR A 21 6.90 5.12 13.30
CA THR A 21 6.14 3.92 13.62
C THR A 21 5.65 3.34 12.30
N SER A 22 6.26 2.24 11.87
CA SER A 22 5.74 1.44 10.77
C SER A 22 4.39 0.88 11.20
N GLN A 23 3.32 1.40 10.61
CA GLN A 23 1.98 0.87 10.83
C GLN A 23 1.76 -0.26 9.82
N ASP A 24 1.42 -1.46 10.30
CA ASP A 24 1.10 -2.62 9.46
C ASP A 24 -0.42 -2.80 9.29
N SER A 25 -1.21 -2.08 10.08
CA SER A 25 -2.67 -2.18 10.11
C SER A 25 -3.38 -0.82 10.04
N LEU A 26 -4.33 -0.67 9.12
CA LEU A 26 -5.28 0.44 9.04
C LEU A 26 -6.52 0.09 9.85
N LYS A 27 -6.81 0.85 10.90
CA LYS A 27 -8.08 0.70 11.62
C LYS A 27 -9.21 1.34 10.81
N THR A 28 -10.45 1.04 11.17
CA THR A 28 -11.63 1.66 10.58
C THR A 28 -11.56 3.18 10.64
N ASN A 29 -12.01 3.85 9.57
CA ASN A 29 -11.94 5.31 9.39
C ASN A 29 -10.53 5.91 9.33
N HIS A 30 -9.49 5.09 9.18
CA HIS A 30 -8.17 5.59 8.82
C HIS A 30 -8.05 5.78 7.31
N THR A 31 -7.25 6.80 6.97
CA THR A 31 -6.96 7.20 5.60
C THR A 31 -5.46 7.08 5.37
N VAL A 32 -5.07 6.48 4.25
CA VAL A 32 -3.71 6.53 3.71
C VAL A 32 -3.71 7.55 2.59
N LYS A 33 -2.90 8.59 2.72
CA LYS A 33 -2.73 9.63 1.70
C LYS A 33 -1.39 9.47 1.00
N GLU A 34 -1.13 10.36 0.06
CA GLU A 34 0.16 10.47 -0.60
C GLU A 34 1.29 10.75 0.41
N GLY A 35 2.38 9.98 0.34
CA GLY A 35 3.48 10.01 1.31
C GLY A 35 3.32 9.06 2.50
N ASP A 36 2.10 8.60 2.79
CA ASP A 36 1.86 7.60 3.84
C ASP A 36 2.19 6.19 3.32
N LEU A 37 2.75 5.35 4.19
CA LEU A 37 3.04 3.96 3.91
C LEU A 37 2.46 3.04 4.98
N LEU A 38 1.80 1.98 4.54
CA LEU A 38 1.46 0.83 5.36
C LEU A 38 2.53 -0.24 5.13
N ILE A 39 3.31 -0.57 6.17
CA ILE A 39 4.47 -1.45 6.05
C ILE A 39 4.20 -2.74 6.83
N SER A 40 4.39 -3.89 6.17
CA SER A 40 4.24 -5.20 6.80
C SER A 40 5.15 -5.32 8.03
N LYS A 41 4.75 -6.06 9.06
CA LYS A 41 5.49 -6.16 10.34
C LYS A 41 6.99 -6.51 10.22
N GLY A 42 7.36 -7.38 9.28
CA GLY A 42 8.73 -7.79 8.97
C GLY A 42 9.46 -6.85 8.00
N ASN A 43 8.85 -5.72 7.64
CA ASN A 43 9.35 -4.73 6.68
C ASN A 43 9.63 -5.31 5.29
N ASN A 44 8.95 -6.37 4.88
CA ASN A 44 9.17 -7.00 3.57
C ASN A 44 8.38 -6.31 2.46
N PHE A 45 7.15 -5.87 2.76
CA PHE A 45 6.24 -5.24 1.82
C PHE A 45 5.76 -3.89 2.34
N ALA A 46 5.51 -2.97 1.41
CA ALA A 46 4.86 -1.70 1.69
C ALA A 46 3.70 -1.49 0.72
N LEU A 47 2.63 -0.89 1.21
CA LEU A 47 1.48 -0.40 0.45
C LEU A 47 1.47 1.13 0.52
N GLY A 48 1.28 1.78 -0.62
CA GLY A 48 1.15 3.23 -0.70
C GLY A 48 0.98 3.75 -2.11
N PHE A 49 1.04 5.07 -2.25
CA PHE A 49 0.94 5.75 -3.54
C PHE A 49 2.30 5.85 -4.24
N PHE A 50 2.32 5.69 -5.56
CA PHE A 50 3.51 5.84 -6.38
C PHE A 50 3.18 6.36 -7.79
N CYS A 51 4.19 6.89 -8.47
CA CYS A 51 4.15 7.28 -9.87
C CYS A 51 5.20 6.46 -10.65
N PRO A 52 4.83 5.73 -11.71
CA PRO A 52 5.77 4.96 -12.50
C PRO A 52 6.61 5.86 -13.41
N GLY A 53 7.94 5.69 -13.38
CA GLY A 53 8.87 6.40 -14.24
C GLY A 53 8.76 7.92 -14.13
N SER A 54 8.61 8.60 -15.27
CA SER A 54 8.43 10.05 -15.36
C SER A 54 6.97 10.47 -15.56
N SER A 55 6.02 9.55 -15.34
CA SER A 55 4.59 9.83 -15.50
C SER A 55 4.03 10.64 -14.34
N SER A 56 3.00 11.44 -14.61
CA SER A 56 2.18 12.10 -13.59
C SER A 56 0.98 11.25 -13.13
N ASN A 57 0.82 10.03 -13.69
CA ASN A 57 -0.21 9.10 -13.29
C ASN A 57 0.10 8.51 -11.92
N ARG A 58 -0.87 8.58 -11.00
CA ARG A 58 -0.71 8.06 -9.65
C ARG A 58 -1.47 6.76 -9.46
N TYR A 59 -0.83 5.83 -8.76
CA TYR A 59 -1.36 4.52 -8.47
C TYR A 59 -1.20 4.18 -6.99
N LEU A 60 -2.13 3.40 -6.47
CA LEU A 60 -1.99 2.71 -5.19
C LEU A 60 -1.50 1.28 -5.46
N GLY A 61 -0.40 0.88 -4.82
CA GLY A 61 0.17 -0.44 -5.04
C GLY A 61 0.95 -0.99 -3.86
N ILE A 62 1.32 -2.27 -3.98
CA ILE A 62 2.17 -2.98 -3.03
C ILE A 62 3.51 -3.27 -3.71
N TRP A 63 4.62 -3.08 -3.00
CA TRP A 63 5.98 -3.35 -3.49
C TRP A 63 6.86 -3.95 -2.40
N TYR A 64 8.02 -4.48 -2.79
CA TYR A 64 9.05 -4.93 -1.86
C TYR A 64 9.71 -3.73 -1.17
N HIS A 65 9.59 -3.63 0.14
CA HIS A 65 10.05 -2.45 0.89
C HIS A 65 11.58 -2.39 1.07
N LYS A 66 12.25 -3.55 1.10
CA LYS A 66 13.71 -3.65 1.31
C LYS A 66 14.52 -3.53 0.01
N ILE A 67 13.87 -3.50 -1.14
CA ILE A 67 14.56 -3.39 -2.43
C ILE A 67 14.62 -1.90 -2.80
N PRO A 68 15.82 -1.33 -3.05
CA PRO A 68 15.96 0.09 -3.39
C PRO A 68 15.22 0.48 -4.66
N GLU A 69 15.18 -0.41 -5.64
CA GLU A 69 14.35 -0.29 -6.83
C GLU A 69 12.92 -0.69 -6.46
N GLN A 70 11.97 0.22 -6.65
CA GLN A 70 10.58 0.04 -6.27
C GLN A 70 9.89 -1.04 -7.12
N THR A 71 10.12 -2.29 -6.77
CA THR A 71 9.55 -3.45 -7.47
C THR A 71 8.11 -3.65 -7.02
N VAL A 72 7.18 -3.10 -7.80
CA VAL A 72 5.74 -3.23 -7.57
C VAL A 72 5.29 -4.67 -7.87
N VAL A 73 4.47 -5.24 -6.99
CA VAL A 73 3.92 -6.61 -7.10
C VAL A 73 2.39 -6.61 -7.25
N TRP A 74 1.73 -5.50 -6.93
CA TRP A 74 0.28 -5.35 -7.08
C TRP A 74 -0.11 -3.88 -7.24
N VAL A 75 -1.16 -3.60 -8.02
CA VAL A 75 -1.69 -2.25 -8.27
C VAL A 75 -3.22 -2.29 -8.19
N ALA A 76 -3.81 -1.44 -7.34
CA ALA A 76 -5.25 -1.37 -7.13
C ALA A 76 -5.96 -0.80 -8.37
N ASN A 77 -5.58 0.42 -8.74
CA ASN A 77 -6.20 1.19 -9.82
C ASN A 77 -5.43 1.07 -11.14
N ARG A 78 -5.05 -0.17 -11.52
CA ARG A 78 -4.23 -0.43 -12.72
C ARG A 78 -4.89 0.11 -14.00
N ASN A 79 -6.21 0.02 -14.10
CA ASN A 79 -6.98 0.41 -15.28
C ASN A 79 -7.45 1.88 -15.25
N ASP A 80 -7.37 2.54 -14.09
CA ASP A 80 -7.92 3.89 -13.88
C ASP A 80 -6.93 4.73 -13.04
N PRO A 81 -5.86 5.26 -13.65
CA PRO A 81 -4.88 6.09 -12.95
C PRO A 81 -5.51 7.37 -12.41
N ILE A 82 -5.00 7.84 -11.27
CA ILE A 82 -5.36 9.16 -10.75
C ILE A 82 -4.47 10.20 -11.45
N ILE A 83 -5.08 11.17 -12.13
CA ILE A 83 -4.38 12.16 -12.98
C ILE A 83 -4.55 13.55 -12.39
N GLY A 84 -3.43 14.23 -12.14
CA GLY A 84 -3.42 15.66 -11.79
C GLY A 84 -3.93 16.03 -10.39
N SER A 85 -4.35 15.05 -9.58
CA SER A 85 -4.80 15.22 -8.19
C SER A 85 -4.13 14.23 -7.26
N SER A 86 -4.27 14.43 -5.95
CA SER A 86 -3.87 13.45 -4.94
C SER A 86 -5.04 12.54 -4.59
N GLY A 87 -4.74 11.26 -4.41
CA GLY A 87 -5.71 10.26 -3.98
C GLY A 87 -5.58 9.92 -2.51
N PHE A 88 -6.57 9.20 -2.00
CA PHE A 88 -6.47 8.58 -0.69
C PHE A 88 -7.22 7.25 -0.64
N LEU A 89 -6.64 6.30 0.10
CA LEU A 89 -7.27 5.04 0.44
C LEU A 89 -7.96 5.19 1.80
N PHE A 90 -9.23 4.82 1.86
CA PHE A 90 -10.07 4.91 3.03
C PHE A 90 -10.67 3.54 3.36
N THR A 91 -10.69 3.21 4.66
CA THR A 91 -11.44 2.06 5.16
C THR A 91 -12.77 2.54 5.73
N ASN A 92 -13.88 2.22 5.06
CA ASN A 92 -15.19 2.68 5.50
C ASN A 92 -15.69 1.94 6.76
N GLN A 93 -16.83 2.38 7.30
CA GLN A 93 -17.42 1.78 8.52
C GLN A 93 -17.80 0.30 8.37
N TYR A 94 -17.90 -0.20 7.15
CA TYR A 94 -18.19 -1.60 6.82
C TYR A 94 -16.91 -2.42 6.59
N GLY A 95 -15.72 -1.81 6.71
CA GLY A 95 -14.46 -2.48 6.45
C GLY A 95 -14.07 -2.56 4.97
N ASN A 96 -14.82 -1.93 4.06
CA ASN A 96 -14.46 -1.91 2.65
C ASN A 96 -13.30 -0.94 2.44
N LEU A 97 -12.37 -1.37 1.57
CA LEU A 97 -11.28 -0.52 1.08
C LEU A 97 -11.78 0.26 -0.13
N VAL A 98 -11.70 1.58 -0.04
CA VAL A 98 -12.20 2.51 -1.05
C VAL A 98 -11.09 3.51 -1.39
N LEU A 99 -10.74 3.58 -2.66
CA LEU A 99 -9.76 4.51 -3.21
C LEU A 99 -10.47 5.65 -3.92
N TYR A 100 -10.23 6.87 -3.46
CA TYR A 100 -10.69 8.08 -4.12
C TYR A 100 -9.54 8.78 -4.82
N GLY A 101 -9.81 9.31 -6.01
CA GLY A 101 -8.85 10.09 -6.79
C GLY A 101 -8.86 11.58 -6.47
N ASN A 102 -9.78 12.04 -5.60
CA ASN A 102 -9.91 13.42 -5.17
C ASN A 102 -10.66 13.52 -3.83
N ASP A 103 -10.64 14.70 -3.22
CA ASP A 103 -11.27 14.95 -1.91
C ASP A 103 -12.80 14.99 -1.96
N ASP A 104 -13.39 15.13 -3.15
CA ASP A 104 -14.83 15.24 -3.38
C ASP A 104 -15.62 13.98 -2.98
N GLN A 105 -14.95 12.82 -2.85
CA GLN A 105 -15.56 11.55 -2.42
C GLN A 105 -16.78 11.06 -3.22
N LYS A 106 -17.07 11.67 -4.37
CA LYS A 106 -18.28 11.39 -5.16
C LYS A 106 -18.22 10.03 -5.84
N LEU A 107 -17.06 9.67 -6.40
CA LEU A 107 -16.88 8.44 -7.16
C LEU A 107 -15.55 7.79 -6.78
N PRO A 108 -15.56 6.53 -6.31
CA PRO A 108 -14.33 5.80 -6.06
C PRO A 108 -13.69 5.37 -7.38
N VAL A 109 -12.37 5.56 -7.48
CA VAL A 109 -11.54 5.08 -8.61
C VAL A 109 -11.36 3.57 -8.53
N TRP A 110 -11.31 3.06 -7.30
CA TRP A 110 -11.29 1.63 -7.04
C TRP A 110 -11.98 1.35 -5.72
N SER A 111 -12.69 0.23 -5.63
CA SER A 111 -13.22 -0.24 -4.36
C SER A 111 -13.21 -1.75 -4.31
N LYS A 112 -13.06 -2.29 -3.12
CA LYS A 112 -13.25 -3.71 -2.86
C LYS A 112 -14.35 -3.86 -1.84
N ASN A 113 -15.51 -4.33 -2.33
CA ASN A 113 -16.63 -4.68 -1.49
C ASN A 113 -16.41 -6.05 -0.88
N VAL A 114 -16.55 -6.13 0.43
CA VAL A 114 -16.67 -7.38 1.15
C VAL A 114 -18.16 -7.65 1.38
N PRO A 115 -18.65 -8.87 1.14
CA PRO A 115 -19.97 -9.26 1.62
C PRO A 115 -19.93 -9.30 3.16
N VAL A 116 -20.51 -8.30 3.82
CA VAL A 116 -20.50 -8.16 5.28
C VAL A 116 -21.90 -8.41 5.82
N GLU A 117 -22.02 -9.30 6.79
CA GLU A 117 -23.11 -9.27 7.77
C GLU A 117 -22.81 -8.17 8.80
N GLU A 118 -23.78 -7.28 9.04
CA GLU A 118 -23.64 -6.00 9.74
C GLU A 118 -22.80 -6.04 11.04
N ASN A 119 -22.13 -4.92 11.31
CA ASN A 119 -21.54 -4.53 12.61
C ASN A 119 -20.18 -5.06 13.05
N ASP A 120 -19.37 -5.66 12.18
CA ASP A 120 -18.02 -6.05 12.56
C ASP A 120 -16.93 -5.08 12.15
N ILE A 121 -16.25 -4.55 13.17
CA ILE A 121 -15.08 -3.69 13.04
C ILE A 121 -14.01 -4.50 12.33
N CYS A 122 -13.67 -4.05 11.11
CA CYS A 122 -12.62 -4.61 10.27
C CYS A 122 -11.42 -3.66 10.26
N ALA A 123 -10.22 -4.19 10.51
CA ALA A 123 -8.96 -3.50 10.26
C ALA A 123 -8.31 -4.10 9.02
N ALA A 124 -7.74 -3.29 8.13
CA ALA A 124 -6.92 -3.80 7.04
C ALA A 124 -5.50 -4.01 7.53
N GLN A 125 -4.85 -5.13 7.22
CA GLN A 125 -3.48 -5.43 7.65
C GLN A 125 -2.63 -5.95 6.50
N LEU A 126 -1.44 -5.39 6.30
CA LEU A 126 -0.48 -5.89 5.32
C LEU A 126 0.41 -6.96 5.97
N LEU A 127 0.32 -8.18 5.46
CA LEU A 127 1.12 -9.31 5.93
C LEU A 127 2.52 -9.33 5.30
N ASP A 128 3.44 -10.02 5.95
CA ASP A 128 4.81 -10.26 5.44
C ASP A 128 4.85 -11.14 4.19
N SER A 129 3.72 -11.75 3.81
CA SER A 129 3.53 -12.45 2.54
C SER A 129 3.20 -11.51 1.38
N GLY A 130 2.97 -10.22 1.65
CA GLY A 130 2.49 -9.24 0.67
C GLY A 130 0.97 -9.25 0.48
N ASN A 131 0.25 -10.08 1.23
CA ASN A 131 -1.21 -10.09 1.24
C ASN A 131 -1.73 -8.94 2.12
N LEU A 132 -2.64 -8.13 1.57
CA LEU A 132 -3.44 -7.20 2.35
C LEU A 132 -4.68 -7.96 2.82
N ILE A 133 -4.92 -8.06 4.12
CA ILE A 133 -6.07 -8.79 4.66
C ILE A 133 -7.02 -7.84 5.39
N LEU A 134 -8.28 -8.21 5.53
CA LEU A 134 -9.19 -7.56 6.48
C LEU A 134 -9.40 -8.47 7.69
N VAL A 135 -9.19 -7.91 8.89
CA VAL A 135 -9.25 -8.61 10.18
C VAL A 135 -10.50 -8.17 10.93
N ARG A 136 -11.38 -9.13 11.24
CA ARG A 136 -12.67 -8.96 11.92
C ARG A 136 -12.53 -9.08 13.44
N LYS A 137 -13.25 -8.25 14.21
CA LYS A 137 -13.14 -8.22 15.69
C LYS A 137 -13.98 -9.26 16.44
N ARG A 138 -15.13 -9.72 15.91
CA ARG A 138 -16.06 -10.64 16.64
C ARG A 138 -15.76 -12.12 16.49
N THR A 139 -15.25 -12.56 15.35
CA THR A 139 -14.83 -13.95 15.13
C THR A 139 -13.31 -13.95 15.14
N ASN A 140 -12.69 -14.83 15.93
CA ASN A 140 -11.25 -15.04 15.83
C ASN A 140 -10.91 -15.43 14.38
N CYS A 141 -10.41 -14.46 13.61
CA CYS A 141 -9.83 -14.58 12.27
C CYS A 141 -10.70 -15.22 11.19
N ASP A 142 -11.72 -14.49 10.72
CA ASP A 142 -12.05 -14.60 9.29
C ASP A 142 -11.02 -13.76 8.52
N ILE A 143 -10.07 -14.46 7.88
CA ILE A 143 -9.05 -13.85 7.03
C ILE A 143 -9.66 -13.73 5.64
N LEU A 144 -10.00 -12.50 5.24
CA LEU A 144 -10.23 -12.21 3.83
C LEU A 144 -8.90 -11.78 3.22
N GLU A 145 -8.30 -12.65 2.41
CA GLU A 145 -7.06 -12.36 1.72
C GLU A 145 -7.29 -11.50 0.48
N PHE A 146 -6.58 -10.38 0.38
CA PHE A 146 -6.52 -9.54 -0.81
C PHE A 146 -5.08 -9.45 -1.29
N GLY A 147 -4.91 -9.42 -2.62
CA GLY A 147 -3.59 -9.28 -3.23
C GLY A 147 -2.74 -10.54 -3.16
N THR A 148 -3.34 -11.74 -3.20
CA THR A 148 -2.59 -13.00 -3.25
C THR A 148 -1.58 -13.00 -4.39
N ILE A 149 -0.30 -12.75 -4.07
CA ILE A 149 0.82 -12.80 -5.01
C ILE A 149 0.90 -14.20 -5.66
N LYS A 150 0.35 -15.25 -5.03
CA LYS A 150 0.24 -16.59 -5.63
C LYS A 150 -0.55 -16.64 -6.95
N TYR A 151 -1.48 -15.72 -7.21
CA TYR A 151 -2.29 -15.71 -8.45
C TYR A 151 -1.87 -14.63 -9.47
N GLN A 152 -1.09 -13.61 -9.08
CA GLN A 152 -0.59 -12.60 -10.02
C GLN A 152 0.55 -13.14 -10.91
N ASN A 153 1.24 -14.20 -10.50
CA ASN A 153 2.26 -14.88 -11.34
C ASN A 153 1.68 -15.68 -12.52
N LYS A 154 0.35 -15.72 -12.72
CA LYS A 154 -0.30 -16.50 -13.79
C LYS A 154 -0.89 -15.65 -14.93
N LEU A 155 -0.83 -14.32 -14.88
CA LEU A 155 -1.23 -13.48 -16.02
C LEU A 155 -0.05 -12.66 -16.57
N TRP A 156 0.74 -13.38 -17.37
CA TRP A 156 1.33 -12.99 -18.65
C TRP A 156 1.35 -11.49 -19.00
N CYS A 157 2.56 -10.91 -19.15
CA CYS A 157 2.80 -9.98 -20.25
C CYS A 157 3.02 -10.83 -21.52
N GLY A 158 2.20 -10.62 -22.55
CA GLY A 158 2.30 -11.35 -23.81
C GLY A 158 3.59 -10.99 -24.55
N SER A 159 4.43 -11.99 -24.84
CA SER A 159 5.47 -11.90 -25.87
C SER A 159 5.05 -12.78 -27.06
N PRO A 160 5.23 -12.35 -28.33
CA PRO A 160 4.94 -13.17 -29.51
C PRO A 160 5.79 -14.44 -29.62
N THR A 161 6.85 -14.58 -28.81
CA THR A 161 7.88 -15.62 -28.98
C THR A 161 7.88 -16.72 -27.91
N GLY A 162 6.88 -16.76 -27.03
CA GLY A 162 6.60 -17.94 -26.20
C GLY A 162 7.74 -18.40 -25.26
N THR A 163 8.70 -17.52 -24.92
CA THR A 163 9.80 -17.88 -24.02
C THR A 163 9.50 -17.36 -22.61
N ILE A 164 9.49 -18.27 -21.63
CA ILE A 164 9.30 -17.93 -20.21
C ILE A 164 10.57 -17.23 -19.73
N GLN A 165 10.49 -15.92 -19.45
CA GLN A 165 11.52 -15.20 -18.70
C GLN A 165 11.09 -15.06 -17.24
N SER A 166 12.03 -15.35 -16.35
CA SER A 166 11.91 -15.18 -14.90
C SER A 166 11.51 -13.75 -14.54
N LEU A 167 10.53 -13.62 -13.63
CA LEU A 167 10.23 -12.46 -12.77
C LEU A 167 10.69 -11.11 -13.36
N VAL A 168 9.95 -10.61 -14.34
CA VAL A 168 10.14 -9.22 -14.80
C VAL A 168 9.41 -8.31 -13.80
N PRO A 169 10.07 -7.28 -13.23
CA PRO A 169 9.40 -6.23 -12.46
C PRO A 169 8.25 -5.61 -13.28
N LEU A 170 7.17 -5.20 -12.61
CA LEU A 170 6.02 -4.53 -13.24
C LEU A 170 6.38 -3.24 -14.00
N ASP A 171 7.61 -2.76 -13.85
CA ASP A 171 8.19 -1.57 -14.51
C ASP A 171 8.20 -1.65 -16.05
N PHE A 172 7.89 -2.80 -16.65
CA PHE A 172 7.87 -3.00 -18.10
C PHE A 172 6.47 -3.06 -18.74
N CYS A 173 5.37 -2.98 -17.97
CA CYS A 173 4.02 -3.13 -18.52
C CYS A 173 3.02 -2.03 -18.07
N LEU A 174 3.48 -0.81 -17.74
CA LEU A 174 2.62 0.38 -17.54
C LEU A 174 2.90 1.47 -18.57
#